data_AF-A0A3N0C688-F1
#
_entry.id   AF-A0A3N0C688-F1
#
_cell.length_a   1.000
_cell.length_b   1.000
_cell.length_c   1.000
_cell.angle_alpha   90.00
_cell.angle_beta   90.00
_cell.angle_gamma   90.00
#
_symmetry.space_group_name_H-M   'P 1'
#
loop_
_entity.id
_entity.type
_entity.pdbx_description
1 polymer ?
#
loop_
_entity_poly.entity_id
_entity_poly.type
_entity_poly.pdbx_seq_one_letter_code
_entity_poly.pdbx_strand_id
1 'polypeptide(L)'
;MQSSPHESGFTVRMADPAAGPTAAGSAAAAVGSARTATGKSFRQRRRNRHGRGLRGELMLPALPAYRTRSDRFDDLVLDSAQRLHDIWGKPLDGVRFAVDEIPPGLEQLVADRAPAPMGAFAPATPEEGPVITLYRRVVEQGSSSREELPDLVHDVVVEYTAEMLGVPPESLDPVYRRRY
;
A
#
# COMPACT_ATOMS: atom_id res chain seq x y z
N MET A 1 31.26 -9.24 6.01
CA MET A 1 30.11 -9.79 5.28
C MET A 1 29.15 -8.64 5.05
N GLN A 2 29.02 -8.19 3.80
CA GLN A 2 28.17 -7.05 3.41
C GLN A 2 26.74 -7.56 3.28
N SER A 3 25.82 -7.01 4.08
CA SER A 3 24.38 -7.20 3.94
C SER A 3 23.82 -6.00 3.18
N SER A 4 23.51 -6.20 1.91
CA SER A 4 22.76 -5.26 1.08
C SER A 4 21.33 -5.13 1.61
N PRO A 5 20.77 -3.92 1.75
CA PRO A 5 19.35 -3.74 2.02
C PRO A 5 18.54 -4.09 0.76
N HIS A 6 17.43 -4.81 0.97
CA HIS A 6 16.42 -5.04 -0.05
C HIS A 6 15.72 -3.72 -0.37
N GLU A 7 16.13 -3.03 -1.43
CA GLU A 7 15.33 -1.97 -2.05
C GLU A 7 14.16 -2.64 -2.79
N SER A 8 12.97 -2.54 -2.24
CA SER A 8 11.74 -2.78 -2.98
C SER A 8 10.95 -1.48 -3.00
N GLY A 9 11.47 -0.50 -3.74
CA GLY A 9 10.79 0.76 -3.99
C GLY A 9 9.80 0.60 -5.14
N PHE A 10 8.56 0.21 -4.83
CA PHE A 10 7.46 0.44 -5.77
C PHE A 10 7.21 1.94 -5.83
N THR A 11 7.38 2.53 -7.01
CA THR A 11 7.19 3.97 -7.24
C THR A 11 6.26 4.15 -8.43
N VAL A 12 5.12 4.80 -8.22
CA VAL A 12 4.18 5.18 -9.28
C VAL A 12 4.38 6.65 -9.61
N ARG A 13 4.58 6.97 -10.89
CA ARG A 13 4.71 8.34 -11.40
C ARG A 13 3.49 8.67 -12.27
N MET A 14 2.88 9.83 -12.06
CA MET A 14 1.71 10.29 -12.84
C MET A 14 2.05 11.33 -13.93
N ALA A 15 1.44 11.14 -15.13
CA ALA A 15 1.17 12.01 -16.31
C ALA A 15 1.94 11.83 -17.67
N ASP A 16 1.25 11.33 -18.73
CA ASP A 16 0.81 11.96 -20.04
C ASP A 16 -0.20 10.99 -20.77
N PRO A 17 -1.23 11.44 -21.56
CA PRO A 17 -2.49 10.71 -21.79
C PRO A 17 -2.56 9.91 -23.10
N ALA A 18 -2.64 8.58 -23.00
CA ALA A 18 -3.18 7.74 -24.07
C ALA A 18 -3.55 6.33 -23.57
N ALA A 19 -4.77 6.15 -23.05
CA ALA A 19 -5.63 4.98 -23.27
C ALA A 19 -6.82 4.99 -22.31
N GLY A 20 -8.03 4.92 -22.88
CA GLY A 20 -9.29 4.90 -22.16
C GLY A 20 -9.62 3.55 -21.48
N PRO A 21 -10.75 3.51 -20.74
CA PRO A 21 -11.01 2.51 -19.71
C PRO A 21 -11.98 1.41 -20.19
N THR A 22 -11.91 0.23 -19.56
CA THR A 22 -13.02 -0.74 -19.60
C THR A 22 -13.36 -1.26 -18.20
N ALA A 23 -14.66 -1.24 -17.95
CA ALA A 23 -15.37 -1.42 -16.70
C ALA A 23 -15.46 -2.87 -16.17
N ALA A 24 -15.92 -2.92 -14.91
CA ALA A 24 -17.08 -3.70 -14.43
C ALA A 24 -16.79 -4.94 -13.56
N GLY A 25 -17.46 -4.95 -12.39
CA GLY A 25 -18.04 -6.17 -11.83
C GLY A 25 -17.84 -6.37 -10.34
N SER A 26 -18.75 -5.83 -9.53
CA SER A 26 -18.89 -6.11 -8.10
C SER A 26 -19.61 -7.44 -7.83
N ALA A 27 -19.33 -8.05 -6.67
CA ALA A 27 -20.29 -8.20 -5.56
C ALA A 27 -20.17 -9.53 -4.77
N ALA A 28 -20.25 -9.34 -3.44
CA ALA A 28 -20.91 -10.17 -2.43
C ALA A 28 -20.16 -11.32 -1.72
N ALA A 29 -19.82 -10.99 -0.46
CA ALA A 29 -20.19 -11.70 0.78
C ALA A 29 -19.54 -13.04 1.13
N ALA A 30 -18.77 -13.05 2.23
CA ALA A 30 -18.93 -14.02 3.32
C ALA A 30 -18.09 -13.66 4.56
N VAL A 31 -18.80 -13.45 5.66
CA VAL A 31 -18.38 -13.34 7.06
C VAL A 31 -17.48 -14.51 7.50
N GLY A 32 -16.48 -14.25 8.35
CA GLY A 32 -15.81 -15.32 9.09
C GLY A 32 -14.49 -14.94 9.78
N SER A 33 -14.59 -14.54 11.04
CA SER A 33 -13.49 -14.35 12.00
C SER A 33 -12.59 -15.59 12.14
N ALA A 34 -11.27 -15.39 12.18
CA ALA A 34 -10.38 -16.16 13.06
C ALA A 34 -8.95 -15.58 13.05
N ARG A 35 -8.47 -15.21 14.25
CA ARG A 35 -7.05 -15.08 14.54
C ARG A 35 -6.35 -16.40 14.22
N THR A 36 -5.43 -16.41 13.28
CA THR A 36 -4.49 -17.52 13.11
C THR A 36 -3.06 -17.02 13.17
N ALA A 37 -2.43 -17.38 14.28
CA ALA A 37 -0.99 -17.43 14.42
C ALA A 37 -0.35 -18.01 13.15
N THR A 38 0.75 -17.42 12.72
CA THR A 38 1.59 -17.88 11.61
C THR A 38 2.22 -19.23 11.98
N GLY A 39 1.41 -20.29 11.91
CA GLY A 39 1.89 -21.66 11.94
C GLY A 39 2.76 -21.88 10.71
N LYS A 40 4.04 -22.18 10.94
CA LYS A 40 4.96 -22.66 9.89
C LYS A 40 4.21 -23.67 9.03
N SER A 41 4.20 -23.43 7.71
CA SER A 41 3.43 -24.24 6.76
C SER A 41 3.68 -25.73 6.97
N PHE A 42 2.68 -26.57 6.67
CA PHE A 42 2.79 -28.03 6.77
C PHE A 42 4.05 -28.60 6.06
N ARG A 43 4.58 -27.84 5.09
CA ARG A 43 5.80 -28.11 4.32
C ARG A 43 7.11 -27.91 5.09
N GLN A 44 7.14 -27.02 6.09
CA GLN A 44 8.28 -26.84 6.99
C GLN A 44 8.30 -27.88 8.13
N ARG A 45 7.14 -28.44 8.51
CA ARG A 45 7.04 -29.47 9.55
C ARG A 45 7.62 -30.82 9.13
N ARG A 46 7.50 -31.19 7.85
CA ARG A 46 8.19 -32.37 7.32
C ARG A 46 9.54 -31.93 6.74
N ARG A 47 10.61 -32.12 7.52
CA ARG A 47 11.99 -32.11 7.01
C ARG A 47 12.00 -32.98 5.77
N ASN A 48 12.17 -32.35 4.62
CA ASN A 48 12.26 -32.99 3.32
C ASN A 48 13.62 -33.71 3.20
N ARG A 49 13.80 -34.73 4.03
CA ARG A 49 15.06 -35.48 4.20
C ARG A 49 15.42 -36.28 2.95
N HIS A 50 14.44 -36.54 2.10
CA HIS A 50 14.58 -37.34 0.87
C HIS A 50 14.65 -36.50 -0.41
N GLY A 51 14.72 -35.17 -0.29
CA GLY A 51 14.87 -34.29 -1.46
C GLY A 51 13.71 -34.38 -2.47
N ARG A 52 12.50 -34.72 -2.04
CA ARG A 52 11.28 -34.79 -2.87
C ARG A 52 10.35 -33.61 -2.60
N GLY A 53 10.95 -32.43 -2.51
CA GLY A 53 10.21 -31.19 -2.26
C GLY A 53 9.45 -30.77 -3.51
N LEU A 54 8.61 -29.76 -3.38
CA LEU A 54 7.94 -29.20 -4.55
C LEU A 54 9.00 -28.73 -5.55
N ARG A 55 8.88 -29.23 -6.78
CA ARG A 55 9.74 -28.90 -7.89
C ARG A 55 8.92 -27.99 -8.81
N GLY A 56 9.43 -26.79 -9.07
CA GLY A 56 8.77 -25.80 -9.90
C GLY A 56 7.88 -24.82 -9.13
N GLU A 57 7.53 -23.74 -9.82
CA GLU A 57 6.62 -22.71 -9.35
C GLU A 57 5.20 -23.30 -9.25
N LEU A 58 4.55 -23.14 -8.10
CA LEU A 58 3.23 -23.75 -7.87
C LEU A 58 2.08 -23.01 -8.53
N MET A 59 2.33 -21.76 -8.89
CA MET A 59 1.41 -20.82 -9.50
C MET A 59 2.24 -20.02 -10.50
N LEU A 60 1.74 -19.84 -11.71
CA LEU A 60 2.39 -18.96 -12.66
C LEU A 60 2.13 -17.49 -12.26
N PRO A 61 3.08 -16.57 -12.51
CA PRO A 61 2.93 -15.15 -12.21
C PRO A 61 1.69 -14.48 -12.83
N ALA A 62 1.22 -15.00 -13.97
CA ALA A 62 0.03 -14.49 -14.66
C ALA A 62 -1.30 -14.85 -13.98
N LEU A 63 -1.30 -15.75 -12.99
CA LEU A 63 -2.53 -16.18 -12.30
C LEU A 63 -2.84 -15.27 -11.11
N PRO A 64 -4.12 -14.87 -10.88
CA PRO A 64 -4.50 -13.98 -9.78
C PRO A 64 -4.10 -14.48 -8.38
N ALA A 65 -3.97 -15.78 -8.21
CA ALA A 65 -3.55 -16.39 -6.95
C ALA A 65 -2.03 -16.33 -6.69
N TYR A 66 -1.23 -15.85 -7.64
CA TYR A 66 0.17 -15.49 -7.43
C TYR A 66 0.33 -14.14 -6.71
N ARG A 67 -0.68 -13.25 -6.79
CA ARG A 67 -0.61 -11.91 -6.17
C ARG A 67 -0.39 -11.99 -4.67
N THR A 68 0.63 -11.29 -4.21
CA THR A 68 0.95 -11.18 -2.80
C THR A 68 0.01 -10.21 -2.08
N ARG A 69 0.09 -10.14 -0.75
CA ARG A 69 -0.64 -9.11 0.01
C ARG A 69 -0.11 -7.72 -0.27
N SER A 70 1.19 -7.61 -0.53
CA SER A 70 1.88 -6.39 -0.91
C SER A 70 1.33 -5.86 -2.23
N ASP A 71 1.27 -6.71 -3.26
CA ASP A 71 0.76 -6.31 -4.58
C ASP A 71 -0.69 -5.79 -4.50
N ARG A 72 -1.51 -6.41 -3.64
CA ARG A 72 -2.89 -5.95 -3.41
C ARG A 72 -2.95 -4.58 -2.74
N PHE A 73 -2.01 -4.28 -1.85
CA PHE A 73 -1.93 -2.97 -1.22
C PHE A 73 -1.48 -1.93 -2.23
N ASP A 74 -0.49 -2.26 -3.05
CA ASP A 74 0.01 -1.41 -4.13
C ASP A 74 -1.11 -1.09 -5.13
N ASP A 75 -1.94 -2.09 -5.49
CA ASP A 75 -3.14 -1.91 -6.32
C ASP A 75 -4.14 -0.91 -5.69
N LEU A 76 -4.34 -0.94 -4.36
CA LEU A 76 -5.23 -0.01 -3.66
C LEU A 76 -4.68 1.43 -3.67
N VAL A 77 -3.37 1.58 -3.42
CA VAL A 77 -2.70 2.89 -3.47
C VAL A 77 -2.80 3.48 -4.87
N LEU A 78 -2.60 2.64 -5.90
CA LEU A 78 -2.73 3.04 -7.29
C LEU A 78 -4.16 3.49 -7.64
N ASP A 79 -5.19 2.73 -7.24
CA ASP A 79 -6.59 3.12 -7.48
C ASP A 79 -6.94 4.46 -6.83
N SER A 80 -6.53 4.66 -5.57
CA SER A 80 -6.76 5.91 -4.84
C SER A 80 -6.01 7.09 -5.47
N ALA A 81 -4.74 6.90 -5.84
CA ALA A 81 -3.93 7.94 -6.49
C ALA A 81 -4.48 8.31 -7.87
N GLN A 82 -4.90 7.34 -8.67
CA GLN A 82 -5.52 7.57 -9.98
C GLN A 82 -6.80 8.36 -9.84
N ARG A 83 -7.69 7.97 -8.92
CA ARG A 83 -8.94 8.67 -8.64
C ARG A 83 -8.69 10.13 -8.25
N LEU A 84 -7.69 10.37 -7.41
CA LEU A 84 -7.36 11.73 -6.98
C LEU A 84 -6.78 12.56 -8.14
N HIS A 85 -5.94 11.95 -8.97
CA HIS A 85 -5.41 12.57 -10.18
C HIS A 85 -6.51 12.91 -11.19
N ASP A 86 -7.50 12.05 -11.40
CA ASP A 86 -8.61 12.31 -12.33
C ASP A 86 -9.45 13.53 -11.92
N ILE A 87 -9.52 13.82 -10.62
CA ILE A 87 -10.29 14.94 -10.06
C ILE A 87 -9.46 16.25 -10.07
N TRP A 88 -8.21 16.19 -9.63
CA TRP A 88 -7.39 17.39 -9.38
C TRP A 88 -6.43 17.71 -10.53
N GLY A 89 -5.99 16.70 -11.28
CA GLY A 89 -5.12 16.85 -12.45
C GLY A 89 -3.79 17.52 -12.13
N LYS A 90 -3.59 18.71 -12.70
CA LYS A 90 -2.31 19.46 -12.75
C LYS A 90 -1.52 19.58 -11.44
N PRO A 91 -2.13 19.82 -10.27
CA PRO A 91 -1.39 19.91 -9.00
C PRO A 91 -0.72 18.59 -8.60
N LEU A 92 -1.17 17.46 -9.17
CA LEU A 92 -0.65 16.13 -8.89
C LEU A 92 0.28 15.60 -9.99
N ASP A 93 0.53 16.40 -11.03
CA ASP A 93 1.46 16.04 -12.09
C ASP A 93 2.88 15.91 -11.51
N GLY A 94 3.52 14.76 -11.77
CA GLY A 94 4.87 14.49 -11.28
C GLY A 94 4.98 14.09 -9.81
N VAL A 95 3.86 14.00 -9.06
CA VAL A 95 3.84 13.40 -7.72
C VAL A 95 4.12 11.90 -7.83
N ARG A 96 4.96 11.39 -6.93
CA ARG A 96 5.24 9.96 -6.82
C ARG A 96 4.63 9.39 -5.57
N PHE A 97 3.93 8.27 -5.73
CA PHE A 97 3.45 7.47 -4.62
C PHE A 97 4.39 6.28 -4.44
N ALA A 98 4.95 6.16 -3.25
CA ALA A 98 5.84 5.08 -2.85
C ALA A 98 5.20 4.26 -1.73
N VAL A 99 5.51 2.97 -1.69
CA VAL A 99 5.09 2.09 -0.61
C VAL A 99 6.32 1.52 0.07
N ASP A 100 6.38 1.68 1.39
CA ASP A 100 7.40 1.07 2.24
C ASP A 100 6.71 0.22 3.34
N GLU A 101 7.42 -0.71 3.96
CA GLU A 101 6.82 -1.56 4.98
C GLU A 101 6.68 -0.85 6.33
N ILE A 102 7.75 -0.21 6.81
CA ILE A 102 7.86 0.28 8.19
C ILE A 102 8.56 1.64 8.22
N PRO A 103 8.06 2.62 8.98
CA PRO A 103 8.72 3.92 9.10
C PRO A 103 10.10 3.82 9.75
N PRO A 104 11.03 4.72 9.37
CA PRO A 104 12.31 4.85 10.07
C PRO A 104 12.10 5.26 11.53
N GLY A 105 13.01 4.87 12.42
CA GLY A 105 12.95 5.27 13.83
C GLY A 105 11.80 4.66 14.63
N LEU A 106 11.23 3.53 14.19
CA LEU A 106 10.13 2.85 14.88
C LEU A 106 10.45 2.55 16.35
N GLU A 107 11.70 2.17 16.67
CA GLU A 107 12.12 1.89 18.05
C GLU A 107 11.94 3.10 18.97
N GLN A 108 12.29 4.30 18.48
CA GLN A 108 12.13 5.54 19.24
C GLN A 108 10.64 5.89 19.40
N LEU A 109 9.85 5.79 18.33
CA LEU A 109 8.40 6.03 18.39
C LEU A 109 7.71 5.12 19.42
N VAL A 110 8.11 3.85 19.47
CA VAL A 110 7.60 2.88 20.46
C VAL A 110 8.02 3.26 21.88
N ALA A 111 9.27 3.67 22.08
CA ALA A 111 9.77 4.11 23.38
C ALA A 111 9.02 5.34 23.90
N ASP A 112 8.74 6.29 23.01
CA ASP A 112 8.02 7.53 23.31
C ASP A 112 6.49 7.34 23.37
N ARG A 113 6.00 6.13 23.08
CA ARG A 113 4.56 5.82 22.93
C ARG A 113 3.85 6.74 21.95
N ALA A 114 4.58 7.23 20.95
CA ALA A 114 4.04 8.04 19.87
C ALA A 114 3.32 7.14 18.86
N PRO A 115 2.21 7.58 18.26
CA PRO A 115 1.57 6.85 17.18
C PRO A 115 2.54 6.75 15.98
N ALA A 116 2.64 5.57 15.37
CA ALA A 116 3.42 5.39 14.17
C ALA A 116 2.75 6.14 12.99
N PRO A 117 3.52 6.90 12.19
CA PRO A 117 2.96 7.59 11.03
C PRO A 117 2.51 6.57 9.98
N MET A 118 1.36 6.83 9.35
CA MET A 118 0.81 5.97 8.29
C MET A 118 1.48 6.24 6.93
N GLY A 119 2.12 7.40 6.78
CA GLY A 119 2.91 7.77 5.62
C GLY A 119 3.90 8.89 5.93
N ALA A 120 4.57 9.37 4.88
CA ALA A 120 5.50 10.48 4.95
C ALA A 120 5.48 11.25 3.63
N PHE A 121 5.72 12.55 3.72
CA PHE A 121 5.90 13.43 2.57
C PHE A 121 7.36 13.87 2.47
N ALA A 122 7.94 13.72 1.28
CA ALA A 122 9.22 14.30 0.92
C ALA A 122 9.01 15.36 -0.17
N PRO A 123 9.49 16.60 0.03
CA PRO A 123 9.33 17.66 -0.95
C PRO A 123 10.09 17.35 -2.25
N ALA A 124 9.68 18.00 -3.34
CA ALA A 124 10.34 17.87 -4.63
C ALA A 124 11.82 18.26 -4.54
N THR A 125 12.67 17.52 -5.25
CA THR A 125 14.08 17.85 -5.45
C THR A 125 14.28 18.40 -6.87
N PRO A 126 15.44 19.00 -7.20
CA PRO A 126 15.70 19.47 -8.56
C PRO A 126 15.64 18.37 -9.63
N GLU A 127 15.87 17.12 -9.24
CA GLU A 127 15.93 15.96 -10.13
C GLU A 127 14.62 15.16 -10.15
N GLU A 128 13.84 15.22 -9.07
CA GLU A 128 12.65 14.39 -8.91
C GLU A 128 11.46 15.15 -8.30
N GLY A 129 10.25 14.79 -8.72
CA GLY A 129 9.02 15.32 -8.13
C GLY A 129 8.81 14.89 -6.68
N PRO A 130 7.83 15.51 -5.99
CA PRO A 130 7.53 15.21 -4.58
C PRO A 130 7.15 13.74 -4.41
N VAL A 131 7.45 13.17 -3.24
CA VAL A 131 7.14 11.77 -2.93
C VAL A 131 6.25 11.67 -1.71
N ILE A 132 5.19 10.90 -1.84
CA ILE A 132 4.32 10.49 -0.75
C ILE A 132 4.56 9.00 -0.53
N THR A 133 5.13 8.65 0.62
CA THR A 133 5.41 7.27 1.02
C THR A 133 4.33 6.77 1.96
N LEU A 134 3.73 5.61 1.71
CA LEU A 134 2.80 4.95 2.61
C LEU A 134 3.48 3.76 3.31
N TYR A 135 3.29 3.65 4.63
CA TYR A 135 3.86 2.57 5.43
C TYR A 135 2.85 1.42 5.59
N ARG A 136 2.96 0.41 4.72
CA ARG A 136 1.99 -0.67 4.60
C ARG A 136 1.68 -1.34 5.94
N ARG A 137 2.71 -1.66 6.76
CA ARG A 137 2.47 -2.37 8.03
C ARG A 137 1.68 -1.55 9.02
N VAL A 138 1.91 -0.24 9.05
CA VAL A 138 1.21 0.66 9.96
C VAL A 138 -0.24 0.82 9.52
N VAL A 139 -0.48 1.00 8.22
CA VAL A 139 -1.83 1.10 7.65
C VAL A 139 -2.62 -0.21 7.85
N GLU A 140 -2.02 -1.36 7.55
CA GLU A 140 -2.64 -2.67 7.78
C GLU A 140 -2.99 -2.92 9.26
N GLN A 141 -2.16 -2.43 10.19
CA GLN A 141 -2.39 -2.56 11.63
C GLN A 141 -3.43 -1.56 12.16
N GLY A 142 -3.54 -0.40 11.54
CA GLY A 142 -4.55 0.61 11.87
C GLY A 142 -5.96 0.24 11.39
N SER A 143 -6.07 -0.64 10.40
CA SER A 143 -7.35 -1.11 9.87
C SER A 143 -7.96 -2.22 10.75
N SER A 144 -9.26 -2.11 11.08
CA SER A 144 -9.94 -3.11 11.90
C SER A 144 -10.30 -4.36 11.11
N SER A 145 -10.52 -4.21 9.80
CA SER A 145 -10.96 -5.30 8.93
C SER A 145 -10.43 -5.15 7.50
N ARG A 146 -10.38 -6.26 6.77
CA ARG A 146 -9.92 -6.26 5.36
C ARG A 146 -10.83 -5.46 4.44
N GLU A 147 -12.09 -5.27 4.83
CA GLU A 147 -13.09 -4.51 4.06
C GLU A 147 -12.90 -3.00 4.23
N GLU A 148 -12.35 -2.55 5.36
CA GLU A 148 -12.05 -1.14 5.66
C GLU A 148 -10.70 -0.67 5.10
N LEU A 149 -9.78 -1.61 4.83
CA LEU A 149 -8.45 -1.29 4.35
C LEU A 149 -8.44 -0.39 3.09
N PRO A 150 -9.27 -0.62 2.05
CA PRO A 150 -9.33 0.27 0.88
C PRO A 150 -9.69 1.71 1.24
N ASP A 151 -10.69 1.89 2.11
CA ASP A 151 -11.14 3.22 2.54
C ASP A 151 -10.05 3.90 3.38
N LEU A 152 -9.37 3.17 4.27
CA LEU A 152 -8.26 3.71 5.06
C LEU A 152 -7.06 4.10 4.19
N VAL A 153 -6.72 3.28 3.18
CA VAL A 153 -5.64 3.60 2.23
C VAL A 153 -5.97 4.87 1.47
N HIS A 154 -7.21 5.01 1.01
CA HIS A 154 -7.68 6.22 0.34
C HIS A 154 -7.58 7.45 1.25
N ASP A 155 -8.06 7.36 2.49
CA ASP A 155 -7.95 8.44 3.47
C ASP A 155 -6.49 8.86 3.69
N VAL A 156 -5.57 7.91 3.84
CA VAL A 156 -4.13 8.19 4.02
C VAL A 156 -3.53 8.88 2.79
N VAL A 157 -3.86 8.40 1.57
CA VAL A 157 -3.40 9.05 0.33
C VAL A 157 -3.89 10.50 0.26
N VAL A 158 -5.17 10.74 0.57
CA VAL A 158 -5.75 12.09 0.59
C VAL A 158 -5.08 12.97 1.63
N GLU A 159 -4.88 12.46 2.85
CA GLU A 159 -4.27 13.19 3.97
C GLU A 159 -2.88 13.71 3.63
N TYR A 160 -1.98 12.84 3.14
CA TYR A 160 -0.62 13.26 2.78
C TYR A 160 -0.54 14.08 1.49
N THR A 161 -1.50 13.90 0.57
CA THR A 161 -1.59 14.77 -0.61
C THR A 161 -2.06 16.17 -0.23
N ALA A 162 -2.98 16.28 0.73
CA ALA A 162 -3.47 17.55 1.25
C ALA A 162 -2.35 18.28 2.01
N GLU A 163 -1.58 17.55 2.82
CA GLU A 163 -0.39 18.06 3.50
C GLU A 163 0.62 18.62 2.51
N MET A 164 0.92 17.90 1.43
CA MET A 164 1.81 18.37 0.35
C MET A 164 1.30 19.67 -0.29
N LEU A 165 0.00 19.75 -0.58
CA LEU A 165 -0.62 20.92 -1.22
C LEU A 165 -0.86 22.08 -0.24
N GLY A 166 -0.71 21.86 1.07
CA GLY A 166 -1.00 22.85 2.11
C GLY A 166 -2.48 23.19 2.22
N VAL A 167 -3.37 22.25 1.86
CA VAL A 167 -4.84 22.41 1.90
C VAL A 167 -5.44 21.43 2.91
N PRO A 168 -6.65 21.69 3.43
CA PRO A 168 -7.31 20.71 4.29
C PRO A 168 -7.80 19.50 3.46
N PRO A 169 -7.73 18.26 4.00
CA PRO A 169 -8.05 17.04 3.25
C PRO A 169 -9.52 16.97 2.80
N GLU A 170 -10.44 17.61 3.53
CA GLU A 170 -11.85 17.72 3.14
C GLU A 170 -12.04 18.52 1.86
N SER A 171 -11.06 19.37 1.49
CA SER A 171 -11.06 20.06 0.20
C SER A 171 -10.70 19.12 -0.94
N LEU A 172 -9.83 18.13 -0.72
CA LEU A 172 -9.44 17.15 -1.73
C LEU A 172 -10.48 16.05 -1.93
N ASP A 173 -11.08 15.58 -0.84
CA ASP A 173 -12.18 14.63 -0.86
C ASP A 173 -13.31 15.05 0.11
N PRO A 174 -14.49 15.45 -0.40
CA PRO A 174 -15.65 15.77 0.44
C PRO A 174 -16.17 14.62 1.31
N VAL A 175 -15.78 13.38 1.03
CA VAL A 175 -16.18 12.16 1.76
C VAL A 175 -15.12 11.75 2.80
N TYR A 176 -13.98 12.42 2.85
CA TYR A 176 -12.87 12.15 3.76
C TYR A 176 -13.33 11.96 5.22
N ARG A 177 -12.94 10.84 5.84
CA ARG A 177 -13.27 10.41 7.22
C ARG A 177 -14.76 10.49 7.64
N ARG A 178 -15.70 10.67 6.72
CA ARG A 178 -17.14 10.76 7.06
C ARG A 178 -17.80 9.38 7.26
N ARG A 179 -17.05 8.29 7.05
CA ARG A 179 -17.55 6.91 7.01
C ARG A 179 -17.30 6.06 8.28
N TYR A 180 -16.78 6.65 9.36
CA TYR A 180 -16.43 5.93 10.59
C TYR A 180 -17.01 6.57 11.85
#